data_AF-A0A820TLB2-F1
#
_entry.id   AF-A0A820TLB2-F1
#
_cell.length_a   1.000
_cell.length_b   1.000
_cell.length_c   1.000
_cell.angle_alpha   90.00
_cell.angle_beta   90.00
_cell.angle_gamma   90.00
#
_symmetry.space_group_name_H-M   'P 1'
#
loop_
_entity.id
_entity.type
_entity.pdbx_description
1 polymer ?
#
loop_
_entity_poly.entity_id
_entity_poly.type
_entity_poly.pdbx_seq_one_letter_code
_entity_poly.pdbx_strand_id
1 'polypeptide(L)' 'MNRNDCNLRSHLGRIHNMVEVMYTSQRQQRATRSNQIKPEKKREFHEAAIECIIRDGRPFGDFHRPGMSKFLNVICPG' A
#
# COMPACT_ATOMS: atom_id res chain seq x y z
N MET A 1 -7.03 -29.31 4.81
CA MET A 1 -7.26 -28.23 3.84
C MET A 1 -6.32 -28.41 2.65
N ASN A 2 -6.87 -28.51 1.44
CA ASN A 2 -6.11 -28.85 0.24
C ASN A 2 -5.42 -27.58 -0.31
N ARG A 3 -4.09 -27.55 -0.40
CA ARG A 3 -3.28 -26.35 -0.74
C ARG A 3 -3.69 -25.71 -2.08
N ASN A 4 -4.18 -26.50 -3.03
CA ASN A 4 -4.55 -26.04 -4.37
C ASN A 4 -5.77 -25.11 -4.36
N ASP A 5 -6.71 -25.32 -3.43
CA ASP A 5 -7.92 -24.49 -3.30
C ASP A 5 -7.58 -23.07 -2.81
N CYS A 6 -6.59 -22.96 -1.91
CA CYS A 6 -6.14 -21.68 -1.38
C CYS A 6 -5.55 -20.76 -2.46
N ASN A 7 -4.74 -21.32 -3.35
CA ASN A 7 -4.09 -20.55 -4.41
C ASN A 7 -5.09 -20.11 -5.48
N LEU A 8 -6.02 -21.00 -5.85
CA LEU A 8 -7.07 -20.70 -6.83
C LEU A 8 -7.98 -19.57 -6.34
N ARG A 9 -8.47 -19.66 -5.09
CA ARG A 9 -9.31 -18.63 -4.48
C ARG A 9 -8.62 -17.27 -4.39
N SER A 10 -7.33 -17.25 -4.04
CA SER A 10 -6.53 -16.02 -4.03
C SER A 10 -6.32 -15.45 -5.43
N HIS A 11 -6.11 -16.29 -6.45
CA HIS A 11 -5.97 -15.86 -7.83
C HIS A 11 -7.27 -15.23 -8.35
N LEU A 12 -8.41 -15.92 -8.18
CA LEU A 12 -9.73 -15.42 -8.58
C LEU A 12 -10.09 -14.11 -7.88
N GLY A 13 -9.83 -14.00 -6.58
CA GLY A 13 -10.11 -12.79 -5.81
C GLY A 13 -9.24 -11.58 -6.18
N ARG A 14 -7.97 -11.80 -6.56
CA ARG A 14 -7.02 -10.73 -6.91
C ARG A 14 -7.12 -10.29 -8.37
N ILE A 15 -7.22 -11.25 -9.29
CA ILE A 15 -7.15 -11.00 -10.73
C ILE A 15 -8.54 -10.71 -11.31
N HIS A 16 -9.54 -11.49 -10.91
CA HIS A 16 -10.90 -11.40 -11.45
C HIS A 16 -11.86 -10.63 -10.52
N ASN A 17 -11.36 -10.04 -9.43
CA ASN A 17 -12.15 -9.32 -8.43
C ASN A 17 -13.34 -10.13 -7.85
N MET A 18 -13.26 -11.46 -7.85
CA MET A 18 -14.28 -12.33 -7.25
C MET A 18 -14.11 -12.39 -5.73
N VAL A 19 -14.46 -11.30 -5.04
CA VAL A 19 -14.26 -11.16 -3.59
C VAL A 19 -15.04 -12.24 -2.81
N GLU A 20 -16.16 -12.71 -3.35
CA GLU A 20 -17.02 -13.74 -2.76
C GLU A 20 -16.34 -15.11 -2.57
N VAL A 21 -15.32 -15.44 -3.36
CA VAL A 21 -14.59 -16.72 -3.22
C VAL A 21 -13.38 -16.60 -2.29
N MET A 22 -12.99 -15.39 -1.90
CA MET A 22 -11.86 -15.16 -0.99
C MET A 22 -12.21 -15.59 0.44
N TYR A 23 -11.22 -16.14 1.16
CA TYR A 23 -11.35 -16.36 2.59
C TYR A 23 -11.55 -15.06 3.35
N THR A 24 -12.27 -15.12 4.47
CA THR A 24 -12.56 -13.97 5.35
C THR A 24 -11.29 -13.24 5.78
N SER A 25 -10.23 -13.97 6.12
CA SER A 25 -8.91 -13.41 6.46
C SER A 25 -8.29 -12.61 5.31
N GLN A 26 -8.46 -13.06 4.06
CA GLN A 26 -7.94 -12.36 2.88
C GLN A 26 -8.77 -11.11 2.53
N ARG A 27 -10.09 -11.15 2.77
CA ARG A 27 -10.97 -9.98 2.62
C ARG A 27 -10.63 -8.91 3.67
N GLN A 28 -10.45 -9.32 4.92
CA GLN A 28 -10.06 -8.44 6.02
C GLN A 28 -8.70 -7.79 5.71
N GLN A 29 -7.69 -8.55 5.28
CA GLN A 29 -6.39 -7.98 4.90
C GLN A 29 -6.47 -6.96 3.75
N ARG A 30 -7.38 -7.13 2.79
CA ARG A 30 -7.60 -6.16 1.71
C ARG A 30 -8.23 -4.87 2.23
N ALA A 31 -9.13 -4.97 3.22
CA ALA A 31 -9.71 -3.83 3.92
C ALA A 31 -8.66 -3.11 4.80
N THR A 32 -7.79 -3.85 5.51
CA THR A 32 -6.73 -3.25 6.35
C THR A 32 -5.60 -2.62 5.53
N ARG A 33 -5.30 -3.14 4.33
CA ARG A 33 -4.35 -2.52 3.38
C ARG A 33 -4.89 -1.24 2.74
N SER A 34 -6.16 -0.93 2.96
CA SER A 34 -6.77 0.35 2.63
C SER A 34 -6.63 1.36 3.78
N ASN A 35 -5.45 1.45 4.41
CA ASN A 35 -5.01 2.73 4.99
C ASN A 35 -4.76 3.69 3.83
N GLN A 36 -5.86 4.12 3.22
CA GLN A 36 -5.88 5.18 2.24
C GLN A 36 -5.56 6.45 3.02
N ILE A 37 -4.33 6.94 2.86
CA ILE A 37 -3.97 8.31 3.23
C ILE A 37 -5.14 9.20 2.82
N LYS A 38 -5.72 9.90 3.79
CA LYS A 38 -6.86 10.79 3.54
C LYS A 38 -6.52 11.72 2.37
N PRO A 39 -7.43 11.97 1.41
CA PRO A 39 -7.14 12.79 0.24
C PRO A 39 -6.51 14.14 0.59
N GLU A 40 -6.96 14.74 1.69
CA GLU A 40 -6.44 16.01 2.23
C GLU A 40 -4.95 15.94 2.58
N LYS A 41 -4.49 14.82 3.15
CA LYS A 41 -3.09 14.58 3.54
C LYS A 41 -2.20 14.19 2.38
N LYS A 42 -2.77 13.64 1.30
CA LYS A 42 -2.02 13.27 0.10
C LYS A 42 -1.33 14.48 -0.53
N ARG A 43 -1.99 15.64 -0.53
CA ARG A 43 -1.42 16.88 -1.08
C ARG A 43 -0.23 17.36 -0.25
N GLU A 44 -0.38 17.41 1.08
CA GLU A 44 0.68 17.81 2.01
C GLU A 44 1.94 16.94 1.84
N PHE A 45 1.78 15.62 1.76
CA PHE A 45 2.93 14.72 1.56
C PHE A 45 3.61 14.88 0.21
N HIS A 46 2.84 15.17 -0.85
CA HIS A 46 3.41 15.39 -2.17
C HIS A 46 4.23 16.69 -2.23
N GLU A 47 3.71 17.76 -1.62
CA GLU A 47 4.40 19.04 -1.53
C GLU A 47 5.70 18.95 -0.72
N ALA A 48 5.66 18.30 0.44
CA ALA A 48 6.86 18.05 1.26
C ALA A 48 7.91 17.19 0.53
N ALA A 49 7.48 16.19 -0.25
CA ALA A 49 8.41 15.37 -1.03
C ALA A 49 9.09 16.19 -2.14
N ILE A 50 8.35 17.06 -2.84
CA ILE A 50 8.90 17.96 -3.86
C ILE A 50 9.89 18.94 -3.23
N GLU A 51 9.55 19.51 -2.08
CA GLU A 51 10.43 20.44 -1.37
C GLU A 51 11.76 19.77 -0.98
N CYS A 52 11.72 18.54 -0.47
CA CYS A 52 12.91 17.76 -0.14
C CYS A 52 13.76 17.45 -1.39
N ILE A 53 13.13 17.11 -2.53
CA ILE A 53 13.84 16.90 -3.81
C ILE A 53 14.60 18.16 -4.23
N ILE A 54 13.95 19.32 -4.15
CA ILE A 54 14.52 20.59 -4.60
C ILE A 54 15.61 21.07 -3.63
N ARG A 55 15.36 21.06 -2.32
CA ARG A 55 16.28 21.60 -1.32
C ARG A 55 17.48 20.69 -1.07
N ASP A 56 17.23 19.39 -0.97
CA ASP A 56 18.25 18.41 -0.60
C ASP A 56 18.85 17.69 -1.82
N GLY A 57 18.44 18.07 -3.04
CA GLY A 57 18.94 17.51 -4.30
C GLY A 57 18.66 16.01 -4.46
N ARG A 58 17.55 15.52 -3.89
CA ARG A 58 17.25 14.08 -3.83
C ARG A 58 16.63 13.56 -5.12
N PRO A 59 16.94 12.33 -5.55
CA PRO A 59 16.29 11.73 -6.71
C PRO A 59 14.83 11.35 -6.38
N PHE A 60 13.92 11.52 -7.34
CA PHE A 60 12.51 11.11 -7.22
C PHE A 60 12.32 9.65 -6.79
N GLY A 61 13.26 8.77 -7.15
CA GLY A 61 13.24 7.36 -6.79
C GLY A 61 13.39 7.07 -5.29
N ASP A 62 13.92 7.99 -4.48
CA ASP A 62 14.14 7.76 -3.05
C ASP A 62 12.83 7.52 -2.28
N PHE A 63 11.74 8.16 -2.68
CA PHE A 63 10.42 8.01 -2.05
C PHE A 63 9.71 6.70 -2.41
N HIS A 64 10.17 6.01 -3.46
CA HIS A 64 9.64 4.70 -3.86
C HIS A 64 10.42 3.53 -3.25
N ARG A 65 11.52 3.80 -2.53
CA ARG A 65 12.33 2.76 -1.92
C ARG A 65 11.58 2.09 -0.76
N PRO A 66 11.59 0.75 -0.64
CA PRO A 66 10.92 0.05 0.46
C PRO A 66 11.37 0.51 1.84
N GLY A 67 12.66 0.88 2.01
CA GLY A 67 13.19 1.40 3.26
C GLY A 67 12.60 2.77 3.62
N MET A 68 12.37 3.63 2.63
CA MET A 68 11.81 4.96 2.86
C MET A 68 10.32 4.90 3.16
N SER A 69 9.58 4.03 2.47
CA SER A 69 8.17 3.77 2.81
C SER A 69 8.00 3.25 4.25
N LYS A 70 8.89 2.35 4.71
CA LYS A 70 8.90 1.89 6.11
C LYS A 70 9.23 3.01 7.09
N PHE A 71 10.26 3.81 6.79
CA PHE A 71 10.68 4.94 7.63
C PHE A 71 9.56 5.98 7.77
N LEU A 72 8.93 6.36 6.66
CA LEU A 72 7.80 7.29 6.66
C LEU A 72 6.60 6.76 7.46
N ASN A 73 6.29 5.46 7.36
CA ASN A 73 5.23 4.83 8.17
C ASN A 73 5.53 4.82 9.68
N VAL A 74 6.80 4.81 10.10
CA VAL A 74 7.18 4.86 11.53
C VAL A 74 7.03 6.28 12.09
N ILE A 75 7.35 7.29 11.29
CA ILE A 75 7.42 8.69 11.75
C ILE A 75 6.08 9.40 11.57
N CYS A 76 5.34 9.04 10.53
CA CYS A 76 4.00 9.53 10.26
C CYS A 76 3.10 8.32 9.94
N PRO A 77 2.63 7.59 10.97
CA PRO A 77 1.73 6.47 10.75
C PRO A 77 0.41 6.99 10.17
N GLY A 78 0.15 6.60 8.91
CA GLY A 78 -1.13 6.79 8.24
C GLY A 78 -2.10 5.66 8.54
#